data_AF-A0A965A7K1-F1
#
_entry.id   AF-A0A965A7K1-F1
#
_cell.length_a   1.000
_cell.length_b   1.000
_cell.length_c   1.000
_cell.angle_alpha   90.00
_cell.angle_beta   90.00
_cell.angle_gamma   90.00
#
_symmetry.space_group_name_H-M   'P 1'
#
loop_
_entity.id
_entity.type
_entity.pdbx_description
1 polymer ?
#
loop_
_entity_poly.entity_id
_entity_poly.type
_entity_poly.pdbx_seq_one_letter_code
_entity_poly.pdbx_strand_id
1 'polypeptide(L)'
;MNPDNIVVFLDAIQRTIIATKSDKQEAGRLNVTKAVILNVSPTQDKKLQVQLYPLFFREFTVNRDEFPSWSYDLSAIVLTDVVLESNLIAQYKQMFQTAAQVNADSGKVIKLFDDES
;
A
#
# COMPACT_ATOMS: atom_id res chain seq x y z
N MET A 1 -15.33 6.95 -4.21
CA MET A 1 -14.37 6.09 -4.93
C MET A 1 -12.97 6.56 -4.57
N ASN A 2 -12.09 5.63 -4.21
CA ASN A 2 -10.73 5.93 -3.75
C ASN A 2 -9.88 6.37 -4.97
N PRO A 3 -9.22 7.54 -4.96
CA PRO A 3 -8.69 8.22 -6.16
C PRO A 3 -7.58 7.51 -6.96
N ASP A 4 -7.16 6.29 -6.61
CA ASP A 4 -6.04 5.60 -7.29
C ASP A 4 -6.25 4.08 -7.41
N ASN A 5 -7.49 3.63 -7.53
CA ASN A 5 -7.83 2.20 -7.57
C ASN A 5 -7.24 1.41 -6.39
N ILE A 6 -7.04 2.07 -5.24
CA ILE A 6 -6.58 1.44 -4.01
C ILE A 6 -7.67 0.52 -3.51
N VAL A 7 -7.30 -0.74 -3.29
CA VAL A 7 -8.16 -1.78 -2.75
C VAL A 7 -7.60 -2.27 -1.42
N VAL A 8 -8.50 -2.66 -0.54
CA VAL A 8 -8.18 -3.30 0.72
C VAL A 8 -8.87 -4.65 0.75
N PHE A 9 -8.17 -5.68 1.21
CA PHE A 9 -8.70 -7.03 1.33
C PHE A 9 -7.93 -7.82 2.38
N LEU A 10 -8.53 -8.89 2.90
CA LEU A 10 -7.84 -9.89 3.69
C LEU A 10 -7.37 -11.01 2.76
N ASP A 11 -6.10 -11.38 2.87
CA ASP A 11 -5.59 -12.55 2.14
C ASP A 11 -6.02 -13.89 2.78
N ALA A 12 -5.60 -15.00 2.18
CA ALA A 12 -5.97 -16.35 2.64
C ALA A 12 -5.51 -16.69 4.06
N ILE A 13 -4.56 -15.92 4.63
CA ILE A 13 -4.10 -16.07 6.01
C ILE A 13 -4.52 -14.89 6.90
N GLN A 14 -5.53 -14.14 6.46
CA GLN A 14 -6.18 -13.05 7.19
C GLN A 14 -5.26 -11.86 7.51
N ARG A 15 -4.25 -11.59 6.68
CA ARG A 15 -3.53 -10.32 6.74
C ARG A 15 -4.31 -9.26 5.99
N THR A 16 -4.40 -8.06 6.55
CA THR A 16 -4.97 -6.89 5.85
C THR A 16 -3.96 -6.39 4.82
N ILE A 17 -4.34 -6.47 3.54
CA ILE A 17 -3.55 -6.02 2.41
C ILE A 17 -4.12 -4.71 1.88
N ILE A 18 -3.25 -3.72 1.66
CA ILE A 18 -3.54 -2.52 0.88
C ILE A 18 -2.75 -2.64 -0.42
N ALA A 19 -3.41 -2.44 -1.56
CA ALA A 19 -2.73 -2.53 -2.85
C ALA A 19 -3.41 -1.64 -3.91
N THR A 20 -2.73 -1.43 -5.03
CA THR A 20 -3.31 -0.76 -6.20
C THR A 20 -3.79 -1.81 -7.18
N LYS A 21 -5.08 -1.80 -7.52
CA LYS A 21 -5.64 -2.69 -8.54
C LYS A 21 -4.96 -2.43 -9.89
N SER A 22 -4.54 -3.48 -10.58
CA SER A 22 -3.99 -3.36 -11.93
C SER A 22 -5.10 -3.38 -12.98
N ASP A 23 -4.80 -2.87 -14.17
CA ASP A 23 -5.74 -2.89 -15.30
C ASP A 23 -5.91 -4.30 -15.91
N LYS A 24 -5.11 -5.27 -15.46
CA LYS A 24 -5.19 -6.66 -15.93
C LYS A 24 -6.50 -7.29 -15.45
N GLN A 25 -7.37 -7.59 -16.41
CA GLN A 25 -8.62 -8.31 -16.15
C GLN A 25 -8.41 -9.82 -16.31
N GLU A 26 -8.83 -10.58 -15.31
CA GLU A 26 -8.81 -12.03 -15.32
C GLU A 26 -10.01 -12.54 -14.51
N ALA A 27 -10.82 -13.41 -15.11
CA ALA A 27 -12.06 -13.86 -14.49
C ALA A 27 -11.79 -14.59 -13.18
N GLY A 28 -12.53 -14.24 -12.12
CA GLY A 28 -12.37 -14.85 -10.80
C GLY A 28 -11.11 -14.40 -10.05
N ARG A 29 -10.35 -13.42 -10.54
CA ARG A 29 -9.10 -13.00 -9.91
C ARG A 29 -9.00 -11.50 -9.67
N LEU A 30 -8.35 -11.14 -8.57
CA LEU A 30 -7.96 -9.77 -8.25
C LEU A 30 -6.47 -9.60 -8.56
N ASN A 31 -6.15 -8.85 -9.61
CA ASN A 31 -4.78 -8.48 -9.94
C ASN A 31 -4.43 -7.12 -9.32
N VAL A 32 -3.32 -7.07 -8.58
CA VAL A 32 -2.85 -5.88 -7.87
C VAL A 32 -1.35 -5.71 -8.01
N THR A 33 -0.87 -4.48 -7.81
CA THR A 33 0.54 -4.14 -7.66
C THR A 33 0.73 -3.32 -6.39
N LYS A 34 1.99 -3.05 -6.00
CA LYS A 34 2.33 -2.21 -4.83
C LYS A 34 1.67 -2.70 -3.54
N ALA A 35 1.56 -4.02 -3.37
CA ALA A 35 0.86 -4.61 -2.24
C ALA A 35 1.67 -4.48 -0.94
N VAL A 36 1.01 -4.02 0.13
CA VAL A 36 1.57 -3.90 1.48
C VAL A 36 0.66 -4.57 2.50
N ILE A 37 1.25 -5.10 3.57
CA ILE A 37 0.53 -5.53 4.78
C ILE A 37 0.31 -4.30 5.66
N LEU A 38 -0.93 -4.06 6.07
CA LEU A 38 -1.28 -3.16 7.15
C LEU A 38 -1.15 -3.90 8.48
N ASN A 39 -0.14 -3.55 9.26
CA ASN A 39 0.05 -4.07 10.61
C ASN A 39 -0.39 -3.02 11.64
N VAL A 40 -1.16 -3.45 12.62
CA VAL A 40 -1.59 -2.62 13.76
C VAL A 40 -1.16 -3.32 15.03
N SER A 41 -0.27 -2.69 15.80
CA SER A 41 0.25 -3.25 17.04
C SER A 41 0.15 -2.24 18.18
N PRO A 42 -0.16 -2.68 19.41
CA PRO A 42 -0.12 -1.79 20.56
C PRO A 42 1.33 -1.38 20.88
N THR A 43 1.54 -0.13 21.26
CA THR A 43 2.78 0.36 21.85
C THR A 43 2.83 0.05 23.34
N GLN A 44 3.99 0.25 23.98
CA GLN A 44 4.15 0.11 25.43
C GLN A 44 3.17 1.00 26.22
N ASP A 45 2.83 2.18 25.67
CA ASP A 45 1.87 3.13 26.27
C ASP A 45 0.40 2.80 25.95
N LYS A 46 0.10 1.60 25.43
CA LYS A 46 -1.23 1.15 25.01
C LYS A 46 -1.87 2.00 23.91
N LYS A 47 -1.08 2.78 23.17
CA LYS A 47 -1.53 3.44 21.94
C LYS A 47 -1.41 2.46 20.77
N LEU A 48 -2.15 2.68 19.69
CA LEU A 48 -2.01 1.87 18.48
C LEU A 48 -0.93 2.47 17.58
N GLN A 49 -0.03 1.63 17.09
CA GLN A 49 0.93 1.96 16.05
C GLN A 49 0.54 1.26 14.76
N VAL A 50 0.54 2.01 13.66
CA VAL A 50 0.28 1.50 12.32
C VAL A 50 1.60 1.42 11.55
N GLN A 51 1.83 0.28 10.91
CA GLN A 51 3.01 0.02 10.08
C GLN A 51 2.58 -0.58 8.75
N LEU A 52 3.24 -0.16 7.67
CA LEU A 52 3.03 -0.71 6.32
C LEU A 52 4.28 -1.48 5.90
N TYR A 53 4.10 -2.74 5.51
CA TYR A 53 5.19 -3.60 5.06
C TYR A 53 4.97 -4.02 3.60
N PRO A 54 5.87 -3.67 2.66
CA PRO A 54 5.80 -4.20 1.30
C PRO A 54 5.80 -5.74 1.32
N LEU A 55 4.92 -6.37 0.52
CA LEU A 55 4.96 -7.82 0.37
C LEU A 55 6.27 -8.29 -0.30
N PHE A 56 6.89 -7.42 -1.09
CA PHE A 56 8.19 -7.68 -1.70
C PHE A 56 8.92 -6.37 -1.98
N PHE A 57 10.24 -6.37 -1.77
CA PHE A 57 11.11 -5.24 -2.08
C PHE A 57 11.62 -5.36 -3.51
N ARG A 58 11.42 -4.32 -4.33
CA ARG A 58 11.83 -4.31 -5.75
C ARG A 58 13.35 -4.44 -5.91
N GLU A 59 14.11 -4.10 -4.88
CA GLU A 59 15.57 -4.22 -4.81
C GLU A 59 16.04 -5.68 -4.98
N PHE A 60 15.16 -6.64 -4.68
CA PHE A 60 15.38 -8.07 -4.86
C PHE A 60 14.92 -8.61 -6.23
N THR A 61 14.50 -7.72 -7.15
CA THR A 61 14.09 -8.08 -8.51
C THR A 61 15.16 -7.72 -9.53
N VAL A 62 15.13 -8.38 -10.69
CA VAL A 62 16.04 -8.10 -11.81
C VAL A 62 15.76 -6.72 -12.41
N ASN A 63 14.47 -6.37 -12.58
CA ASN A 63 14.06 -5.06 -13.05
C ASN A 63 13.53 -4.21 -11.88
N ARG A 64 14.37 -3.30 -11.39
CA ARG A 64 14.05 -2.44 -10.24
C ARG A 64 13.07 -1.32 -10.57
N ASP A 65 12.80 -1.05 -11.84
CA ASP A 65 11.88 0.02 -12.26
C ASP A 65 10.42 -0.45 -12.28
N GLU A 66 10.19 -1.76 -12.12
CA GLU A 66 8.87 -2.37 -12.08
C GLU A 66 8.52 -2.88 -10.68
N PHE A 67 7.23 -2.76 -10.32
CA PHE A 67 6.70 -3.35 -9.10
C PHE A 67 6.11 -4.73 -9.38
N PRO A 68 6.34 -5.73 -8.51
CA PRO A 68 5.76 -7.05 -8.68
C PRO A 68 4.24 -6.98 -8.67
N SER A 69 3.63 -7.75 -9.57
CA SER A 69 2.18 -7.93 -9.63
C SER A 69 1.78 -9.21 -8.93
N TRP A 70 0.68 -9.13 -8.17
CA TRP A 70 0.09 -10.23 -7.45
C TRP A 70 -1.27 -10.54 -8.02
N SER A 71 -1.59 -11.83 -8.13
CA SER A 71 -2.86 -12.30 -8.64
C SER A 71 -3.51 -13.20 -7.60
N TYR A 72 -4.59 -12.72 -6.99
CA TYR A 72 -5.32 -13.43 -5.96
C TYR A 72 -6.57 -14.09 -6.55
N ASP A 73 -6.88 -15.31 -6.14
CA ASP A 73 -8.18 -15.91 -6.40
C ASP A 73 -9.24 -15.23 -5.52
N LEU A 74 -10.34 -14.77 -6.12
CA LEU A 74 -11.43 -14.12 -5.39
C LEU A 74 -12.10 -15.07 -4.39
N SER A 75 -12.05 -16.40 -4.60
CA SER A 75 -12.59 -17.36 -3.64
C SER A 75 -11.71 -17.54 -2.41
N ALA A 76 -10.46 -17.05 -2.44
CA ALA A 76 -9.47 -17.24 -1.38
C ALA A 76 -9.16 -15.97 -0.59
N ILE A 77 -9.83 -14.85 -0.90
CA ILE A 77 -9.66 -13.56 -0.21
C ILE A 77 -11.00 -13.00 0.23
N VAL A 78 -10.97 -12.10 1.22
CA VAL A 78 -12.14 -11.34 1.65
C VAL A 78 -11.98 -9.89 1.24
N LEU A 79 -12.88 -9.39 0.39
CA LEU A 79 -12.90 -7.99 0.00
C LEU A 79 -13.56 -7.13 1.08
N THR A 80 -13.10 -5.89 1.21
CA THR A 80 -13.74 -4.89 2.07
C THR A 80 -14.10 -3.64 1.27
N ASP A 81 -15.12 -2.92 1.72
CA ASP A 81 -15.59 -1.64 1.23
C ASP A 81 -15.03 -0.44 2.01
N VAL A 82 -14.02 -0.67 2.86
CA VAL A 82 -13.42 0.38 3.70
C VAL A 82 -12.86 1.53 2.88
N VAL A 83 -13.08 2.74 3.38
CA VAL A 83 -12.46 3.96 2.87
C VAL A 83 -11.29 4.30 3.78
N LEU A 84 -10.08 4.33 3.22
CA LEU A 84 -8.88 4.66 3.96
C LEU A 84 -8.80 6.16 4.27
N GLU A 85 -8.24 6.48 5.44
CA GLU A 85 -7.96 7.86 5.84
C GLU A 85 -6.85 8.48 4.96
N SER A 86 -6.91 9.79 4.77
CA SER A 86 -6.03 10.53 3.85
C SER A 86 -4.54 10.40 4.16
N ASN A 87 -4.15 10.38 5.44
CA ASN A 87 -2.74 10.26 5.82
C ASN A 87 -2.20 8.85 5.53
N LEU A 88 -3.02 7.81 5.72
CA LEU A 88 -2.64 6.44 5.41
C LEU A 88 -2.46 6.23 3.90
N ILE A 89 -3.33 6.84 3.09
CA ILE A 89 -3.20 6.87 1.63
C ILE A 89 -1.89 7.58 1.22
N ALA A 90 -1.57 8.71 1.84
CA ALA A 90 -0.34 9.45 1.55
C ALA A 90 0.91 8.63 1.90
N GLN A 91 0.93 7.99 3.08
CA GLN A 91 2.02 7.11 3.50
C GLN A 91 2.21 5.94 2.52
N TYR A 92 1.12 5.26 2.16
CA TYR A 92 1.14 4.18 1.18
C TYR A 92 1.73 4.63 -0.17
N LYS A 93 1.31 5.79 -0.69
CA LYS A 93 1.82 6.32 -1.97
C LYS A 93 3.32 6.63 -1.90
N GLN A 94 3.77 7.24 -0.80
CA GLN A 94 5.17 7.64 -0.63
C GLN A 94 6.12 6.44 -0.69
N MET A 95 5.70 5.26 -0.23
CA MET A 95 6.51 4.03 -0.29
C MET A 95 6.88 3.60 -1.72
N PHE A 96 6.12 4.04 -2.71
CA PHE A 96 6.26 3.62 -4.11
C PHE A 96 6.64 4.76 -5.05
N GLN A 97 6.99 5.93 -4.52
CA GLN A 97 7.55 7.02 -5.31
C GLN A 97 8.94 6.64 -5.81
N THR A 98 9.15 6.67 -7.13
CA THR A 98 10.47 6.46 -7.73
C THR A 98 11.25 7.78 -7.74
N ALA A 99 12.59 7.72 -7.75
CA ALA A 99 13.45 8.91 -7.82
C ALA A 99 13.13 9.83 -9.01
N ALA A 100 12.58 9.28 -10.10
CA ALA A 100 12.11 10.05 -11.25
C ALA A 100 10.86 10.90 -10.92
N GLN A 101 9.98 10.44 -10.02
CA GLN A 101 8.80 11.19 -9.57
C GLN A 101 9.15 12.25 -8.52
N VAL A 102 10.16 12.00 -7.67
CA VAL A 102 10.61 12.98 -6.66
C VAL A 102 11.16 14.26 -7.30
N ASN A 103 11.80 14.16 -8.47
CA ASN A 103 12.34 15.30 -9.20
C ASN A 103 11.28 16.06 -10.04
N ALA A 104 10.11 15.48 -10.27
CA ALA A 104 8.99 16.16 -10.95
C ALA A 104 8.11 16.96 -9.96
N ASP A 105 8.14 16.61 -8.67
CA ASP A 105 7.30 17.18 -7.62
C ASP A 105 8.11 17.96 -6.56
N SER A 106 9.37 18.31 -6.88
CA SER A 106 10.35 18.96 -6.00
C SER A 106 10.06 20.44 -5.72
N GLY A 107 8.82 20.76 -5.35
CA GLY A 107 8.39 22.06 -4.82
C GLY A 107 7.76 22.01 -3.43
N LYS A 108 7.42 20.83 -2.89
CA LYS A 108 6.78 20.71 -1.58
C LYS A 108 7.50 19.69 -0.71
N VAL A 109 8.52 20.17 0.02
CA VAL A 109 9.02 19.47 1.21
C VAL A 109 7.89 19.44 2.23
N ILE A 110 7.21 18.31 2.37
CA ILE A 110 6.24 18.10 3.44
C ILE A 110 7.05 17.79 4.70
N LYS A 111 7.15 18.75 5.62
CA LYS A 111 7.64 18.50 6.97
C LYS A 111 6.57 17.69 7.70
N LEU A 112 6.89 16.43 8.04
CA LEU A 112 5.98 15.50 8.71
C LEU A 112 6.06 15.57 10.24
N PHE A 113 6.84 16.51 10.78
CA PHE A 113 6.89 16.82 12.19
C PHE A 113 7.02 18.34 12.33
N ASP A 114 5.97 18.98 12.84
CA ASP A 114 6.14 20.24 13.56
C ASP A 114 6.54 19.82 14.97
N ASP A 115 7.75 20.20 15.39
CA ASP A 115 8.19 20.04 16.77
C ASP A 115 7.25 20.89 17.65
N GLU A 116 6.36 20.25 18.40
CA GLU A 116 5.60 20.94 19.45
C GLU A 116 6.55 21.31 20.60
N SER A 117 6.81 22.62 20.70
CA SER A 117 7.34 23.41 21.84
C SER A 117 8.82 23.32 22.21
#